data_AF-A0A9D9MAZ7-F1
#
_entry.id   AF-A0A9D9MAZ7-F1
#
_cell.length_a   1.000
_cell.length_b   1.000
_cell.length_c   1.000
_cell.angle_alpha   90.00
_cell.angle_beta   90.00
_cell.angle_gamma   90.00
#
_symmetry.space_group_name_H-M   'P 1'
#
loop_
_entity.id
_entity.type
_entity.pdbx_description
1 polymer ?
#
loop_
_entity_poly.entity_id
_entity_poly.type
_entity_poly.pdbx_seq_one_letter_code
_entity_poly.pdbx_strand_id
1 'polypeptide(L)'
;MKRILAGAAAVLAAVVMALAAVAAVGSVVSCGRRAAGTTQEQARQEAKLERQAAKQAARKVEKAAKQAGRKAEKAASQAGTAAEEAEVLGRAVVTLSVCHVQTAPDYESALDNQFLMGRVVEMIGREGYWVQVRYPEGESMATGWVNELALAPMEEPALDAWLSSPRYICTAVFSHVYRQPSAQSDYLVGWVLGDIARQTLDDRGRPVRAGRFLGVTLPDGQQGYVPEDTAADFRQWAETREPTAENILATARQLLGSTYLWGGTSVQGVDCSGLVQLAFFMNGVLLPRNSGTQNRCGTEVWTAPEEGALPDAALVQPGDLLSFGTPAQDGNRERITHIALSLGGLEILQSSQLVRINTLEPGRPDTYARTPLHVRRLIPATPGLDAWRTVPGAALLKDSPLYFARPAEPVPEETLAGGADAFFRADTLSDAVFARMDGVSWKPGCPVPREELRYLRVLHRDASGAAYVGEMVVNQSIAQDVLEIFRALFDAGYPIEKMRLIDDYGGDDAASMAANNSSCFNYRPKAHNTAELSLHASGRAIDINPRYNPYVRVRADGTRLVEPPEAAPYADRSRPSPYRIERGDLCHRLFLEHGFRWGGGWASGPDYQHFEK
;
A
#
# COMPACT_ATOMS: atom_id res chain seq x y z
N MET A 1 -7.86 23.47 -18.86
CA MET A 1 -9.35 23.34 -18.90
C MET A 1 -10.00 23.67 -20.24
N LYS A 2 -10.06 24.92 -20.74
CA LYS A 2 -10.83 25.27 -21.97
C LYS A 2 -10.48 24.45 -23.23
N ARG A 3 -9.22 24.01 -23.38
CA ARG A 3 -8.77 23.19 -24.54
C ARG A 3 -9.06 21.69 -24.41
N ILE A 4 -9.25 21.17 -23.19
CA ILE A 4 -9.54 19.76 -22.91
C ILE A 4 -11.04 19.50 -22.99
N LEU A 5 -11.85 20.38 -22.39
CA LEU A 5 -13.31 20.42 -22.55
C LEU A 5 -13.73 20.61 -24.03
N ALA A 6 -13.02 21.47 -24.77
CA ALA A 6 -13.22 21.60 -26.21
C ALA A 6 -12.86 20.32 -27.00
N GLY A 7 -11.92 19.51 -26.49
CA GLY A 7 -11.52 18.25 -27.10
C GLY A 7 -12.54 17.13 -26.87
N ALA A 8 -13.02 16.97 -25.64
CA ALA A 8 -14.06 15.98 -25.29
C ALA A 8 -15.41 16.33 -25.95
N ALA A 9 -15.80 17.61 -25.95
CA ALA A 9 -16.99 18.08 -26.66
C ALA A 9 -16.88 17.87 -28.18
N ALA A 10 -15.69 18.02 -28.77
CA ALA A 10 -15.47 17.75 -30.19
C ALA A 10 -15.54 16.24 -30.52
N VAL A 11 -15.08 15.37 -29.62
CA VAL A 11 -15.21 13.90 -29.78
C VAL A 11 -16.66 13.47 -29.66
N LEU A 12 -17.38 13.96 -28.65
CA LEU A 12 -18.80 13.69 -28.46
C LEU A 12 -19.63 14.21 -29.64
N ALA A 13 -19.35 15.43 -30.12
CA ALA A 13 -19.98 15.99 -31.32
C ALA A 13 -19.67 15.15 -32.58
N ALA A 14 -18.45 14.64 -32.72
CA ALA A 14 -18.09 13.76 -33.84
C ALA A 14 -18.79 12.39 -33.79
N VAL A 15 -18.95 11.81 -32.59
CA VAL A 15 -19.68 10.55 -32.38
C VAL A 15 -21.19 10.73 -32.61
N VAL A 16 -21.77 11.82 -32.13
CA VAL A 16 -23.17 12.19 -32.36
C VAL A 16 -23.43 12.45 -33.86
N MET A 17 -22.52 13.17 -34.53
CA MET A 17 -22.59 13.38 -36.00
C MET A 17 -22.43 12.07 -36.77
N ALA A 18 -21.62 11.13 -36.29
CA ALA A 18 -21.46 9.81 -36.90
C ALA A 18 -22.72 8.94 -36.73
N LEU A 19 -23.32 8.94 -35.54
CA LEU A 19 -24.59 8.26 -35.26
C LEU A 19 -25.75 8.87 -36.06
N ALA A 20 -25.80 10.20 -36.18
CA ALA A 20 -26.79 10.91 -37.00
C ALA A 20 -26.62 10.62 -38.50
N ALA A 21 -25.39 10.52 -39.00
CA ALA A 21 -25.12 10.13 -40.38
C ALA A 21 -25.52 8.67 -40.66
N VAL A 22 -25.23 7.73 -39.75
CA VAL A 22 -25.65 6.33 -39.85
C VAL A 22 -27.19 6.20 -39.79
N ALA A 23 -27.86 6.98 -38.94
CA ALA A 23 -29.31 7.05 -38.87
C ALA A 23 -29.93 7.63 -40.16
N ALA A 24 -29.32 8.67 -40.74
CA ALA A 24 -29.74 9.25 -42.02
C ALA A 24 -29.64 8.25 -43.18
N VAL A 25 -28.60 7.41 -43.21
CA VAL A 25 -28.46 6.31 -44.18
C VAL A 25 -29.53 5.24 -43.97
N GLY A 26 -29.92 4.94 -42.72
CA GLY A 26 -31.00 4.00 -42.41
C GLY A 26 -32.39 4.50 -42.81
N SER A 27 -32.67 5.80 -42.69
CA SER A 27 -33.97 6.38 -43.02
C SER A 27 -34.28 6.47 -44.52
N VAL A 28 -33.26 6.66 -45.38
CA VAL A 28 -33.46 6.79 -46.84
C VAL A 28 -33.72 5.43 -47.52
N VAL A 29 -33.22 4.34 -46.96
CA VAL A 29 -33.53 2.96 -47.43
C VAL A 29 -35.01 2.60 -47.21
N SER A 30 -35.73 3.30 -46.32
CA SER A 30 -37.16 3.07 -46.08
C SER A 30 -38.11 3.90 -46.97
N CYS A 31 -37.61 4.91 -47.69
CA CYS A 31 -38.46 5.85 -48.44
C CYS A 31 -38.20 5.79 -49.97
N GLY A 32 -38.09 4.58 -50.52
CA GLY A 32 -37.92 4.33 -51.95
C GLY A 32 -39.18 3.85 -52.66
N ARG A 33 -40.32 4.52 -52.49
CA ARG A 33 -41.50 4.33 -53.36
C ARG A 33 -42.20 5.66 -53.62
N ARG A 34 -41.82 6.32 -54.73
CA ARG A 34 -42.67 7.06 -55.70
C ARG A 34 -41.88 8.22 -56.31
N ALA A 35 -41.27 7.96 -57.47
CA ALA A 35 -41.12 8.96 -58.52
C ALA A 35 -41.15 8.20 -59.86
N ALA A 36 -42.18 8.46 -60.66
CA ALA A 36 -42.35 7.87 -61.98
C ALA A 36 -41.38 8.57 -62.95
N GLY A 37 -40.45 7.83 -63.56
CA GLY A 37 -39.63 8.34 -64.67
C GLY A 37 -38.18 7.84 -64.78
N THR A 38 -37.62 7.14 -63.80
CA THR A 38 -36.22 6.68 -63.84
C THR A 38 -36.08 5.26 -64.37
N THR A 39 -35.15 5.04 -65.31
CA THR A 39 -34.85 3.70 -65.81
C THR A 39 -34.12 2.86 -64.75
N GLN A 40 -34.28 1.54 -64.79
CA GLN A 40 -33.69 0.61 -63.81
C GLN A 40 -32.15 0.72 -63.71
N GLU A 41 -31.51 1.19 -64.78
CA GLU A 41 -30.07 1.44 -64.87
C GLU A 41 -29.65 2.75 -64.18
N GLN A 42 -30.46 3.81 -64.28
CA GLN A 42 -30.25 5.07 -63.55
C GLN A 42 -30.37 4.86 -62.03
N ALA A 43 -31.37 4.11 -61.57
CA ALA A 43 -31.54 3.80 -60.15
C ALA A 43 -30.36 2.97 -59.57
N ARG A 44 -29.76 2.07 -60.38
CA ARG A 44 -28.56 1.32 -59.98
C ARG A 44 -27.32 2.21 -59.91
N GLN A 45 -27.19 3.16 -60.84
CA GLN A 45 -26.08 4.11 -60.87
C GLN A 45 -26.12 5.06 -59.66
N GLU A 46 -27.31 5.57 -59.31
CA GLU A 46 -27.54 6.41 -58.14
C GLU A 46 -27.23 5.66 -56.84
N ALA A 47 -27.75 4.44 -56.66
CA ALA A 47 -27.46 3.62 -55.48
C ALA A 47 -25.96 3.30 -55.33
N LYS A 48 -25.22 3.15 -56.44
CA LYS A 48 -23.76 2.93 -56.42
C LYS A 48 -23.00 4.18 -55.98
N LEU A 49 -23.41 5.36 -56.45
CA LEU A 49 -22.83 6.65 -56.06
C LEU A 49 -23.11 6.97 -54.58
N GLU A 50 -24.33 6.73 -54.10
CA GLU A 50 -24.69 6.89 -52.69
C GLU A 50 -23.88 5.97 -51.78
N ARG A 51 -23.69 4.72 -52.17
CA ARG A 51 -22.88 3.75 -51.41
C ARG A 51 -21.39 4.12 -51.39
N GLN A 52 -20.88 4.74 -52.46
CA GLN A 52 -19.51 5.29 -52.50
C GLN A 52 -19.38 6.53 -51.62
N ALA A 53 -20.36 7.44 -51.64
CA ALA A 53 -20.40 8.62 -50.79
C ALA A 53 -20.46 8.24 -49.30
N ALA A 54 -21.29 7.26 -48.93
CA ALA A 54 -21.37 6.72 -47.58
C ALA A 54 -20.05 6.09 -47.11
N LYS A 55 -19.35 5.33 -47.97
CA LYS A 55 -18.02 4.79 -47.66
C LYS A 55 -16.96 5.87 -47.47
N GLN A 56 -17.00 6.95 -48.25
CA GLN A 56 -16.09 8.08 -48.08
C GLN A 56 -16.38 8.85 -46.79
N ALA A 57 -17.65 9.05 -46.45
CA ALA A 57 -18.06 9.68 -45.19
C ALA A 57 -17.60 8.87 -43.98
N ALA A 58 -17.82 7.56 -43.98
CA ALA A 58 -17.36 6.66 -42.92
C ALA A 58 -15.83 6.71 -42.71
N ARG A 59 -15.04 6.70 -43.81
CA ARG A 59 -13.58 6.82 -43.74
C ARG A 59 -13.11 8.17 -43.17
N LYS A 60 -13.82 9.26 -43.47
CA LYS A 60 -13.53 10.59 -42.90
C LYS A 60 -13.79 10.62 -41.40
N VAL A 61 -14.91 10.04 -40.96
CA VAL A 61 -15.26 9.92 -39.53
C VAL A 61 -14.23 9.07 -38.78
N GLU A 62 -13.85 7.92 -39.33
CA GLU A 62 -12.85 7.03 -38.74
C GLU A 62 -11.48 7.73 -38.60
N LYS A 63 -11.05 8.47 -39.62
CA LYS A 63 -9.81 9.24 -39.60
C LYS A 63 -9.85 10.37 -38.55
N ALA A 64 -10.99 11.07 -38.44
CA ALA A 64 -11.18 12.10 -37.43
C ALA A 64 -11.17 11.52 -36.01
N ALA A 65 -11.82 10.37 -35.78
CA ALA A 65 -11.81 9.67 -34.51
C ALA A 65 -10.39 9.19 -34.12
N LYS A 66 -9.64 8.60 -35.06
CA LYS A 66 -8.22 8.22 -34.85
C LYS A 66 -7.33 9.42 -34.52
N GLN A 67 -7.54 10.55 -35.18
CA GLN A 67 -6.78 11.77 -34.93
C GLN A 67 -7.13 12.40 -33.57
N ALA A 68 -8.39 12.38 -33.16
CA ALA A 68 -8.82 12.84 -31.85
C ALA A 68 -8.29 11.94 -30.72
N GLY A 69 -8.32 10.60 -30.91
CA GLY A 69 -7.72 9.64 -29.99
C GLY A 69 -6.23 9.87 -29.77
N ARG A 70 -5.45 10.04 -30.85
CA ARG A 70 -4.02 10.38 -30.75
C ARG A 70 -3.75 11.70 -30.03
N LYS A 71 -4.64 12.69 -30.20
CA LYS A 71 -4.53 14.00 -29.53
C LYS A 71 -4.85 13.90 -28.04
N ALA A 72 -5.82 13.07 -27.67
CA ALA A 72 -6.15 12.78 -26.27
C ALA A 72 -5.03 11.99 -25.58
N GLU A 73 -4.46 10.98 -26.25
CA GLU A 73 -3.33 10.18 -25.76
C GLU A 73 -2.08 11.05 -25.53
N LYS A 74 -1.78 11.96 -26.46
CA LYS A 74 -0.70 12.94 -26.29
C LYS A 74 -0.96 13.91 -25.13
N ALA A 75 -2.20 14.34 -24.93
CA ALA A 75 -2.58 15.20 -23.81
C ALA A 75 -2.50 14.46 -22.47
N ALA A 76 -2.90 13.19 -22.42
CA ALA A 76 -2.77 12.33 -21.24
C ALA A 76 -1.30 12.07 -20.90
N SER A 77 -0.44 11.82 -21.89
CA SER A 77 1.00 11.67 -21.71
C SER A 77 1.65 12.95 -21.16
N GLN A 78 1.26 14.13 -21.67
CA GLN A 78 1.74 15.43 -21.17
C GLN A 78 1.21 15.75 -19.76
N ALA A 79 -0.02 15.35 -19.44
CA ALA A 79 -0.58 15.48 -18.09
C ALA A 79 0.12 14.53 -17.10
N GLY A 80 0.49 13.32 -17.54
CA GLY A 80 1.26 12.37 -16.73
C GLY A 80 2.66 12.89 -16.36
N THR A 81 3.36 13.53 -17.30
CA THR A 81 4.67 14.16 -17.03
C THR A 81 4.54 15.34 -16.06
N ALA A 82 3.55 16.21 -16.27
CA ALA A 82 3.29 17.32 -15.35
C ALA A 82 2.84 16.86 -13.93
N ALA A 83 2.25 15.67 -13.83
CA ALA A 83 1.84 15.05 -12.58
C ALA A 83 2.98 14.36 -11.80
N GLU A 84 3.97 13.81 -12.49
CA GLU A 84 5.20 13.33 -11.86
C GLU A 84 5.98 14.48 -11.20
N GLU A 85 5.96 15.66 -11.82
CA GLU A 85 6.61 16.87 -11.32
C GLU A 85 5.73 17.72 -10.36
N ALA A 86 4.48 17.32 -10.13
CA ALA A 86 3.57 18.06 -9.26
C ALA A 86 3.99 18.00 -7.80
N GLU A 87 3.95 19.15 -7.12
CA GLU A 87 4.20 19.28 -5.69
C GLU A 87 3.15 18.50 -4.89
N VAL A 88 3.61 17.73 -3.90
CA VAL A 88 2.73 16.99 -2.99
C VAL A 88 2.16 17.97 -1.98
N LEU A 89 0.84 18.16 -2.00
CA LEU A 89 0.11 19.05 -1.08
C LEU A 89 -0.07 18.41 0.31
N GLY A 90 0.06 17.10 0.40
CA GLY A 90 -0.07 16.32 1.63
C GLY A 90 -0.40 14.86 1.34
N ARG A 91 -0.59 14.07 2.39
CA ARG A 91 -0.98 12.67 2.29
C ARG A 91 -2.29 12.42 2.99
N ALA A 92 -2.99 11.39 2.56
CA ALA A 92 -4.25 10.98 3.14
C ALA A 92 -4.37 9.46 3.15
N VAL A 93 -5.22 8.96 4.04
CA VAL A 93 -5.62 7.55 4.08
C VAL A 93 -7.04 7.42 3.56
N VAL A 94 -7.27 6.42 2.70
CA VAL A 94 -8.61 6.14 2.15
C VAL A 94 -9.54 5.64 3.26
N THR A 95 -10.69 6.28 3.44
CA THR A 95 -11.65 5.97 4.54
C THR A 95 -12.89 5.20 4.08
N LEU A 96 -13.22 5.21 2.78
CA LEU A 96 -14.30 4.39 2.25
C LEU A 96 -13.81 2.96 2.00
N SER A 97 -14.69 1.98 2.16
CA SER A 97 -14.41 0.58 1.82
C SER A 97 -13.97 0.42 0.36
N VAL A 98 -14.61 1.17 -0.53
CA VAL A 98 -14.25 1.23 -1.95
C VAL A 98 -14.31 2.68 -2.41
N CYS A 99 -13.14 3.30 -2.57
CA CYS A 99 -12.98 4.65 -3.08
C CYS A 99 -12.83 4.61 -4.60
N HIS A 100 -13.70 5.33 -5.32
CA HIS A 100 -13.66 5.42 -6.77
C HIS A 100 -12.67 6.49 -7.23
N VAL A 101 -11.77 6.11 -8.14
CA VAL A 101 -10.76 6.98 -8.75
C VAL A 101 -11.16 7.28 -10.17
N GLN A 102 -11.51 8.53 -10.41
CA GLN A 102 -12.04 9.04 -11.67
C GLN A 102 -10.93 9.65 -12.55
N THR A 103 -11.13 9.61 -13.86
CA THR A 103 -10.21 10.24 -14.83
C THR A 103 -10.27 11.78 -14.82
N ALA A 104 -11.35 12.36 -14.30
CA ALA A 104 -11.54 13.81 -14.14
C ALA A 104 -12.34 14.12 -12.85
N PRO A 105 -12.35 15.36 -12.35
CA PRO A 105 -13.12 15.76 -11.17
C PRO A 105 -14.62 15.89 -11.47
N ASP A 106 -15.23 14.79 -11.94
CA ASP A 106 -16.62 14.73 -12.36
C ASP A 106 -17.17 13.31 -12.15
N TYR A 107 -18.40 13.22 -11.64
CA TYR A 107 -19.11 11.95 -11.46
C TYR A 107 -19.43 11.27 -12.80
N GLU A 108 -19.59 12.03 -13.88
CA GLU A 108 -19.83 11.49 -15.22
C GLU A 108 -18.54 11.03 -15.92
N SER A 109 -17.37 11.34 -15.35
CA SER A 109 -16.10 10.89 -15.93
C SER A 109 -15.88 9.40 -15.69
N ALA A 110 -14.99 8.82 -16.52
CA ALA A 110 -14.73 7.39 -16.47
C ALA A 110 -14.04 6.99 -15.16
N LEU A 111 -14.49 5.87 -14.59
CA LEU A 111 -13.80 5.17 -13.52
C LEU A 111 -12.50 4.60 -14.07
N ASP A 112 -11.38 4.99 -13.47
CA ASP A 112 -10.04 4.52 -13.83
C ASP A 112 -9.60 3.38 -12.91
N ASN A 113 -9.84 3.55 -11.60
CA ASN A 113 -9.36 2.65 -10.57
C ASN A 113 -10.27 2.66 -9.33
N GLN A 114 -10.05 1.75 -8.39
CA GLN A 114 -10.55 1.86 -7.02
C GLN A 114 -9.43 1.68 -6.01
N PHE A 115 -9.58 2.30 -4.85
CA PHE A 115 -8.75 2.08 -3.67
C PHE A 115 -9.58 1.50 -2.53
N LEU A 116 -8.98 0.57 -1.78
CA LEU A 116 -9.58 0.01 -0.57
C LEU A 116 -9.23 0.86 0.65
N MET A 117 -10.03 0.71 1.71
CA MET A 117 -9.82 1.42 2.97
C MET A 117 -8.43 1.14 3.54
N GLY A 118 -7.80 2.18 4.11
CA GLY A 118 -6.53 2.07 4.82
C GLY A 118 -5.28 2.22 3.95
N ARG A 119 -5.45 2.37 2.63
CA ARG A 119 -4.38 2.74 1.69
C ARG A 119 -3.99 4.21 1.84
N VAL A 120 -2.68 4.48 1.87
CA VAL A 120 -2.14 5.85 1.76
C VAL A 120 -2.12 6.33 0.31
N VAL A 121 -2.47 7.60 0.09
CA VAL A 121 -2.38 8.30 -1.20
C VAL A 121 -1.71 9.66 -1.05
N GLU A 122 -1.04 10.12 -2.10
CA GLU A 122 -0.48 11.48 -2.18
C GLU A 122 -1.50 12.41 -2.82
N MET A 123 -1.80 13.53 -2.18
CA MET A 123 -2.67 14.57 -2.72
C MET A 123 -1.82 15.59 -3.48
N ILE A 124 -2.17 15.87 -4.73
CA ILE A 124 -1.37 16.74 -5.62
C ILE A 124 -2.19 17.91 -6.20
N GLY A 125 -3.49 17.94 -5.96
CA GLY A 125 -4.36 18.99 -6.49
C GLY A 125 -5.77 18.92 -5.93
N ARG A 126 -6.54 20.00 -6.14
CA ARG A 126 -7.95 20.10 -5.76
C ARG A 126 -8.76 20.87 -6.80
N GLU A 127 -9.99 20.45 -7.03
CA GLU A 127 -10.99 21.16 -7.82
C GLU A 127 -12.38 20.97 -7.18
N GLY A 128 -12.87 21.99 -6.46
CA GLY A 128 -14.07 21.84 -5.63
C GLY A 128 -13.87 20.79 -4.53
N TYR A 129 -14.82 19.85 -4.40
CA TYR A 129 -14.73 18.71 -3.48
C TYR A 129 -13.96 17.51 -4.05
N TRP A 130 -13.34 17.65 -5.23
CA TRP A 130 -12.48 16.63 -5.81
C TRP A 130 -11.03 16.87 -5.43
N VAL A 131 -10.34 15.78 -5.08
CA VAL A 131 -8.92 15.75 -4.76
C VAL A 131 -8.22 14.93 -5.83
N GLN A 132 -7.22 15.52 -6.50
CA GLN A 132 -6.35 14.79 -7.39
C GLN A 132 -5.31 14.06 -6.56
N VAL A 133 -5.21 12.75 -6.77
CA VAL A 133 -4.31 11.86 -6.06
C VAL A 133 -3.32 11.21 -7.01
N ARG A 134 -2.13 10.91 -6.51
CA ARG A 134 -1.05 10.24 -7.22
C ARG A 134 -0.78 8.86 -6.61
N TYR A 135 -0.53 7.85 -7.45
CA TYR A 135 -0.31 6.47 -7.03
C TYR A 135 0.62 5.71 -7.98
N PRO A 136 1.34 4.68 -7.51
CA PRO A 136 2.22 3.89 -8.36
C PRO A 136 1.47 3.09 -9.43
N GLU A 137 2.02 3.06 -10.64
CA GLU A 137 1.62 2.23 -11.77
C GLU A 137 2.87 1.61 -12.42
N GLY A 138 3.25 0.43 -11.93
CA GLY A 138 4.55 -0.17 -12.27
C GLY A 138 5.69 0.70 -11.72
N GLU A 139 6.62 1.06 -12.59
CA GLU A 139 7.75 1.94 -12.26
C GLU A 139 7.42 3.44 -12.41
N SER A 140 6.24 3.77 -12.95
CA SER A 140 5.77 5.14 -13.15
C SER A 140 4.72 5.55 -12.11
N MET A 141 4.42 6.84 -12.03
CA MET A 141 3.30 7.34 -11.23
C MET A 141 2.08 7.65 -12.12
N ALA A 142 0.91 7.21 -11.69
CA ALA A 142 -0.38 7.56 -12.26
C ALA A 142 -1.12 8.58 -11.37
N THR A 143 -2.14 9.23 -11.94
CA THR A 143 -3.03 10.13 -11.19
C THR A 143 -4.49 9.86 -11.48
N GLY A 144 -5.34 10.25 -10.54
CA GLY A 144 -6.78 10.24 -10.71
C GLY A 144 -7.45 11.17 -9.69
N TRP A 145 -8.77 11.24 -9.75
CA TRP A 145 -9.57 12.13 -8.93
C TRP A 145 -10.49 11.35 -8.00
N VAL A 146 -10.47 11.70 -6.73
CA VAL A 146 -11.34 11.09 -5.71
C VAL A 146 -12.16 12.18 -5.01
N ASN A 147 -13.27 11.81 -4.41
CA ASN A 147 -14.04 12.73 -3.58
C ASN A 147 -13.31 12.99 -2.25
N GLU A 148 -13.32 14.22 -1.75
CA GLU A 148 -12.66 14.56 -0.49
C GLU A 148 -13.17 13.75 0.71
N LEU A 149 -14.45 13.35 0.73
CA LEU A 149 -15.01 12.50 1.78
C LEU A 149 -14.45 11.07 1.77
N ALA A 150 -13.78 10.67 0.70
CA ALA A 150 -13.13 9.37 0.61
C ALA A 150 -11.76 9.33 1.31
N LEU A 151 -11.28 10.46 1.80
CA LEU A 151 -9.95 10.64 2.33
C LEU A 151 -10.00 11.17 3.77
N ALA A 152 -9.12 10.64 4.61
CA ALA A 152 -8.72 11.24 5.87
C ALA A 152 -7.33 11.86 5.68
N PRO A 153 -7.21 13.18 5.45
CA PRO A 153 -5.91 13.86 5.39
C PRO A 153 -5.15 13.67 6.70
N MET A 154 -3.84 13.40 6.61
CA MET A 154 -2.98 13.21 7.76
C MET A 154 -1.67 13.97 7.55
N GLU A 155 -1.28 14.73 8.57
CA GLU A 155 0.09 15.24 8.68
C GLU A 155 1.06 14.06 8.92
N GLU A 156 2.33 14.21 8.54
CA GLU A 156 3.33 13.12 8.60
C GLU A 156 3.35 12.37 9.96
N PRO A 157 3.33 13.03 11.14
CA PRO A 157 3.28 12.31 12.41
C PRO A 157 2.03 11.42 12.61
N ALA A 158 0.87 11.88 12.14
CA ALA A 158 -0.37 11.10 12.22
C ALA A 158 -0.38 9.96 11.21
N LEU A 159 0.23 10.17 10.04
CA LEU A 159 0.42 9.15 9.03
C LEU A 159 1.38 8.05 9.51
N ASP A 160 2.50 8.42 10.13
CA ASP A 160 3.46 7.49 10.71
C ASP A 160 2.81 6.65 11.83
N ALA A 161 1.99 7.29 12.68
CA ALA A 161 1.20 6.58 13.68
C ALA A 161 0.21 5.61 13.05
N TRP A 162 -0.50 6.01 11.98
CA TRP A 162 -1.37 5.12 11.22
C TRP A 162 -0.60 3.90 10.69
N LEU A 163 0.52 4.15 10.01
CA LEU A 163 1.34 3.14 9.35
C LEU A 163 2.07 2.20 10.33
N SER A 164 2.29 2.65 11.56
CA SER A 164 2.94 1.85 12.61
C SER A 164 1.96 1.13 13.53
N SER A 165 0.71 1.62 13.62
CA SER A 165 -0.31 1.09 14.54
C SER A 165 -0.70 -0.38 14.28
N PRO A 166 -1.10 -1.11 15.34
CA PRO A 166 -1.81 -2.38 15.21
C PRO A 166 -3.09 -2.17 14.39
N ARG A 167 -3.28 -2.98 13.37
CA ARG A 167 -4.40 -2.89 12.43
C ARG A 167 -5.01 -4.26 12.17
N TYR A 168 -6.26 -4.27 11.73
CA TYR A 168 -6.92 -5.43 11.15
C TYR A 168 -7.04 -5.27 9.64
N ILE A 169 -6.97 -6.40 8.93
CA ILE A 169 -7.35 -6.50 7.52
C ILE A 169 -8.60 -7.37 7.37
N CYS A 170 -9.51 -6.96 6.48
CA CYS A 170 -10.71 -7.73 6.17
C CYS A 170 -10.37 -8.97 5.34
N THR A 171 -10.79 -10.14 5.82
CA THR A 171 -10.62 -11.42 5.14
C THR A 171 -11.93 -11.99 4.60
N ALA A 172 -13.07 -11.38 4.93
CA ALA A 172 -14.36 -11.74 4.37
C ALA A 172 -14.61 -11.04 3.04
N VAL A 173 -15.36 -11.67 2.13
CA VAL A 173 -15.76 -11.03 0.86
C VAL A 173 -16.57 -9.77 1.16
N PHE A 174 -17.62 -9.86 1.97
CA PHE A 174 -18.43 -8.72 2.41
C PHE A 174 -18.75 -8.80 3.90
N SER A 175 -18.68 -7.65 4.56
CA SER A 175 -19.10 -7.41 5.94
C SER A 175 -19.33 -5.90 6.13
N HIS A 176 -19.52 -5.47 7.37
CA HIS A 176 -19.69 -4.08 7.76
C HIS A 176 -18.94 -3.75 9.04
N VAL A 177 -18.62 -2.47 9.21
CA VAL A 177 -18.20 -1.91 10.51
C VAL A 177 -19.44 -1.40 11.23
N TYR A 178 -19.85 -2.08 12.30
CA TYR A 178 -21.07 -1.79 13.07
C TYR A 178 -20.81 -0.73 14.16
N ARG A 179 -21.82 0.12 14.46
CA ARG A 179 -21.73 1.12 15.53
C ARG A 179 -21.67 0.49 16.93
N GLN A 180 -22.28 -0.67 17.09
CA GLN A 180 -22.30 -1.48 18.32
C GLN A 180 -21.85 -2.91 17.99
N PRO A 181 -21.39 -3.71 18.98
CA PRO A 181 -20.93 -5.08 18.76
C PRO A 181 -22.10 -6.05 18.55
N SER A 182 -22.89 -5.81 17.51
CA SER A 182 -24.07 -6.55 17.12
C SER A 182 -24.32 -6.38 15.62
N ALA A 183 -24.61 -7.48 14.94
CA ALA A 183 -24.97 -7.45 13.52
C ALA A 183 -26.35 -6.81 13.25
N GLN A 184 -27.13 -6.53 14.30
CA GLN A 184 -28.41 -5.81 14.23
C GLN A 184 -28.23 -4.29 14.42
N SER A 185 -27.02 -3.84 14.76
CA SER A 185 -26.71 -2.42 14.84
C SER A 185 -26.67 -1.78 13.46
N ASP A 186 -26.93 -0.47 13.38
CA ASP A 186 -26.53 0.34 12.24
C ASP A 186 -25.02 0.20 11.98
N TYR A 187 -24.62 0.26 10.72
CA TYR A 187 -23.22 0.28 10.30
C TYR A 187 -22.73 1.68 9.96
N LEU A 188 -21.42 1.88 10.09
CA LEU A 188 -20.70 3.09 9.71
C LEU A 188 -20.35 3.08 8.22
N VAL A 189 -19.79 1.96 7.77
CA VAL A 189 -19.22 1.78 6.43
C VAL A 189 -19.17 0.28 6.11
N GLY A 190 -19.05 -0.07 4.82
CA GLY A 190 -18.73 -1.43 4.42
C GLY A 190 -17.37 -1.88 4.97
N TRP A 191 -17.19 -3.19 5.09
CA TRP A 191 -15.93 -3.83 5.46
C TRP A 191 -15.71 -4.98 4.47
N VAL A 192 -14.91 -4.74 3.44
CA VAL A 192 -14.78 -5.66 2.29
C VAL A 192 -13.38 -6.21 2.17
N LEU A 193 -13.24 -7.35 1.49
CA LEU A 193 -11.98 -8.08 1.34
C LEU A 193 -10.80 -7.15 1.02
N GLY A 194 -9.85 -7.05 1.94
CA GLY A 194 -8.66 -6.22 1.81
C GLY A 194 -8.72 -4.83 2.46
N ASP A 195 -9.86 -4.40 2.99
CA ASP A 195 -9.95 -3.18 3.80
C ASP A 195 -9.07 -3.28 5.05
N ILE A 196 -8.45 -2.16 5.44
CA ILE A 196 -7.56 -2.08 6.60
C ILE A 196 -8.01 -0.96 7.55
N ALA A 197 -8.16 -1.29 8.83
CA ALA A 197 -8.54 -0.34 9.89
C ALA A 197 -7.68 -0.56 11.16
N ARG A 198 -7.52 0.47 12.00
CA ARG A 198 -6.80 0.34 13.28
C ARG A 198 -7.55 -0.56 14.24
N GLN A 199 -6.81 -1.29 15.06
CA GLN A 199 -7.38 -1.93 16.24
C GLN A 199 -7.72 -0.82 17.25
N THR A 200 -8.95 -0.81 17.78
CA THR A 200 -9.25 0.04 18.93
C THR A 200 -8.60 -0.59 20.16
N LEU A 201 -7.85 0.18 20.94
CA LEU A 201 -7.16 -0.30 22.13
C LEU A 201 -7.86 0.21 23.40
N ASP A 202 -7.86 -0.60 24.47
CA ASP A 202 -8.29 -0.19 25.81
C ASP A 202 -7.19 0.64 26.51
N ASP A 203 -7.47 1.17 27.71
CA ASP A 203 -6.52 1.98 28.48
C ASP A 203 -5.20 1.25 28.81
N ARG A 204 -5.21 -0.09 28.71
CA ARG A 204 -4.05 -0.97 28.93
C ARG A 204 -3.33 -1.33 27.63
N GLY A 205 -3.71 -0.73 26.50
CA GLY A 205 -3.12 -0.98 25.18
C GLY A 205 -3.54 -2.29 24.54
N ARG A 206 -4.61 -2.94 25.02
CA ARG A 206 -5.06 -4.24 24.48
C ARG A 206 -6.20 -4.05 23.48
N PRO A 207 -6.28 -4.87 22.41
CA PRO A 207 -7.37 -4.76 21.45
C PRO A 207 -8.75 -4.95 22.11
N VAL A 208 -9.65 -4.00 21.86
CA VAL A 208 -11.02 -4.03 22.36
C VAL A 208 -11.77 -5.21 21.74
N ARG A 209 -12.40 -6.01 22.59
CA ARG A 209 -13.24 -7.15 22.20
C ARG A 209 -14.56 -7.11 22.96
N ALA A 210 -15.65 -7.35 22.25
CA ALA A 210 -16.99 -7.43 22.82
C ALA A 210 -17.73 -8.65 22.24
N GLY A 211 -17.76 -9.75 22.99
CA GLY A 211 -18.23 -11.03 22.48
C GLY A 211 -17.39 -11.48 21.28
N ARG A 212 -18.04 -11.73 20.13
CA ARG A 212 -17.39 -12.12 18.86
C ARG A 212 -17.11 -10.92 17.94
N PHE A 213 -16.98 -9.73 18.50
CA PHE A 213 -16.67 -8.51 17.76
C PHE A 213 -15.32 -7.92 18.21
N LEU A 214 -14.59 -7.38 17.24
CA LEU A 214 -13.34 -6.66 17.42
C LEU A 214 -13.61 -5.16 17.27
N GLY A 215 -13.07 -4.34 18.17
CA GLY A 215 -13.11 -2.89 18.04
C GLY A 215 -12.15 -2.41 16.96
N VAL A 216 -12.65 -1.56 16.06
CA VAL A 216 -11.87 -0.92 15.00
C VAL A 216 -12.01 0.60 15.05
N THR A 217 -10.90 1.28 14.74
CA THR A 217 -10.87 2.73 14.52
C THR A 217 -10.56 2.99 13.05
N LEU A 218 -11.51 3.60 12.35
CA LEU A 218 -11.40 3.98 10.95
C LEU A 218 -10.31 5.05 10.73
N PRO A 219 -9.84 5.25 9.50
CA PRO A 219 -8.86 6.30 9.17
C PRO A 219 -9.27 7.70 9.61
N ASP A 220 -10.56 8.02 9.54
CA ASP A 220 -11.14 9.30 9.97
C ASP A 220 -11.36 9.40 11.50
N GLY A 221 -10.98 8.38 12.27
CA GLY A 221 -11.08 8.33 13.72
C GLY A 221 -12.40 7.78 14.26
N GLN A 222 -13.40 7.51 13.41
CA GLN A 222 -14.65 6.89 13.87
C GLN A 222 -14.38 5.47 14.41
N GLN A 223 -14.99 5.13 15.55
CA GLN A 223 -14.86 3.82 16.17
C GLN A 223 -16.09 2.96 15.92
N GLY A 224 -15.88 1.67 15.66
CA GLY A 224 -16.94 0.69 15.47
C GLY A 224 -16.45 -0.73 15.74
N TYR A 225 -17.20 -1.70 15.27
CA TYR A 225 -16.99 -3.12 15.56
C TYR A 225 -17.14 -3.97 14.30
N VAL A 226 -16.23 -4.93 14.11
CA VAL A 226 -16.34 -5.95 13.05
C VAL A 226 -16.48 -7.35 13.66
N PRO A 227 -17.21 -8.29 13.04
CA PRO A 227 -17.20 -9.68 13.48
C PRO A 227 -15.80 -10.27 13.42
N GLU A 228 -15.40 -11.00 14.46
CA GLU A 228 -14.02 -11.48 14.63
C GLU A 228 -13.55 -12.44 13.54
N ASP A 229 -14.48 -13.16 12.89
CA ASP A 229 -14.24 -14.09 11.80
C ASP A 229 -14.05 -13.40 10.43
N THR A 230 -14.27 -12.09 10.37
CA THR A 230 -14.11 -11.28 9.14
C THR A 230 -12.80 -10.50 9.10
N ALA A 231 -11.95 -10.63 10.12
CA ALA A 231 -10.75 -9.83 10.27
C ALA A 231 -9.55 -10.66 10.75
N ALA A 232 -8.36 -10.31 10.27
CA ALA A 232 -7.08 -10.85 10.74
C ALA A 232 -6.16 -9.71 11.20
N ASP A 233 -5.23 -9.99 12.11
CA ASP A 233 -4.15 -9.04 12.46
C ASP A 233 -3.34 -8.72 11.20
N PHE A 234 -3.25 -7.44 10.84
CA PHE A 234 -2.72 -7.03 9.55
C PHE A 234 -1.21 -7.28 9.40
N ARG A 235 -0.42 -7.02 10.47
CA ARG A 235 1.04 -7.21 10.41
C ARG A 235 1.35 -8.70 10.33
N GLN A 236 0.78 -9.50 11.22
CA GLN A 236 0.94 -10.95 11.20
C GLN A 236 0.47 -11.53 9.87
N TRP A 237 -0.69 -11.08 9.37
CA TRP A 237 -1.20 -11.50 8.07
C TRP A 237 -0.18 -11.21 6.96
N ALA A 238 0.34 -9.98 6.87
CA ALA A 238 1.27 -9.58 5.81
C ALA A 238 2.61 -10.34 5.85
N GLU A 239 3.11 -10.67 7.05
CA GLU A 239 4.38 -11.39 7.24
C GLU A 239 4.29 -12.89 6.98
N THR A 240 3.09 -13.47 7.10
CA THR A 240 2.86 -14.92 7.04
C THR A 240 2.19 -15.38 5.74
N ARG A 241 2.02 -14.49 4.75
CA ARG A 241 1.41 -14.90 3.47
C ARG A 241 2.28 -15.92 2.75
N GLU A 242 1.60 -16.81 2.03
CA GLU A 242 2.21 -17.78 1.12
C GLU A 242 1.60 -17.57 -0.28
N PRO A 243 2.16 -16.68 -1.11
CA PRO A 243 1.66 -16.40 -2.45
C PRO A 243 1.95 -17.55 -3.43
N THR A 244 1.35 -18.72 -3.20
CA THR A 244 1.38 -19.87 -4.10
C THR A 244 0.30 -19.74 -5.17
N ALA A 245 0.43 -20.51 -6.25
CA ALA A 245 -0.61 -20.56 -7.29
C ALA A 245 -1.97 -20.97 -6.72
N GLU A 246 -1.98 -21.95 -5.81
CA GLU A 246 -3.18 -22.41 -5.14
C GLU A 246 -3.87 -21.28 -4.37
N ASN A 247 -3.13 -20.54 -3.53
CA ASN A 247 -3.70 -19.48 -2.71
C ASN A 247 -4.17 -18.27 -3.54
N ILE A 248 -3.42 -17.90 -4.58
CA ILE A 248 -3.81 -16.81 -5.49
C ILE A 248 -5.10 -17.18 -6.24
N LEU A 249 -5.16 -18.39 -6.79
CA LEU A 249 -6.35 -18.87 -7.50
C LEU A 249 -7.53 -19.08 -6.56
N ALA A 250 -7.31 -19.52 -5.32
CA ALA A 250 -8.34 -19.64 -4.30
C ALA A 250 -8.97 -18.28 -3.99
N THR A 251 -8.18 -17.21 -3.83
CA THR A 251 -8.70 -15.85 -3.68
C THR A 251 -9.53 -15.44 -4.90
N ALA A 252 -8.99 -15.59 -6.11
CA ALA A 252 -9.71 -15.20 -7.33
C ALA A 252 -11.04 -15.97 -7.50
N ARG A 253 -11.10 -17.24 -7.07
CA ARG A 253 -12.33 -18.06 -7.09
C ARG A 253 -13.42 -17.55 -6.17
N GLN A 254 -13.09 -16.82 -5.09
CA GLN A 254 -14.10 -16.21 -4.22
C GLN A 254 -14.96 -15.18 -4.94
N LEU A 255 -14.47 -14.62 -6.06
CA LEU A 255 -15.20 -13.66 -6.87
C LEU A 255 -15.98 -14.28 -8.03
N LEU A 256 -16.02 -15.62 -8.18
CA LEU A 256 -16.80 -16.26 -9.24
C LEU A 256 -18.26 -15.77 -9.23
N GLY A 257 -18.74 -15.32 -10.38
CA GLY A 257 -20.07 -14.72 -10.53
C GLY A 257 -20.13 -13.20 -10.35
N SER A 258 -19.11 -12.57 -9.77
CA SER A 258 -19.07 -11.10 -9.62
C SER A 258 -19.12 -10.41 -10.98
N THR A 259 -19.94 -9.36 -11.09
CA THR A 259 -20.12 -8.61 -12.34
C THR A 259 -18.87 -7.81 -12.72
N TYR A 260 -18.58 -7.75 -14.01
CA TYR A 260 -17.50 -6.91 -14.52
C TYR A 260 -17.81 -5.44 -14.29
N LEU A 261 -16.85 -4.72 -13.72
CA LEU A 261 -16.89 -3.26 -13.57
C LEU A 261 -15.59 -2.69 -14.11
N TRP A 262 -15.66 -1.92 -15.21
CA TRP A 262 -14.49 -1.21 -15.74
C TRP A 262 -13.92 -0.29 -14.65
N GLY A 263 -12.61 -0.34 -14.40
CA GLY A 263 -11.99 0.43 -13.33
C GLY A 263 -12.06 -0.25 -11.96
N GLY A 264 -12.85 -1.32 -11.81
CA GLY A 264 -13.06 -2.02 -10.54
C GLY A 264 -11.88 -2.87 -10.07
N THR A 265 -11.54 -2.80 -8.79
CA THR A 265 -10.45 -3.55 -8.12
C THR A 265 -10.86 -4.13 -6.76
N SER A 266 -12.17 -4.28 -6.53
CA SER A 266 -12.73 -4.74 -5.26
C SER A 266 -13.83 -5.77 -5.47
N VAL A 267 -14.24 -6.44 -4.39
CA VAL A 267 -15.37 -7.39 -4.42
C VAL A 267 -16.69 -6.79 -4.90
N GLN A 268 -16.87 -5.46 -4.86
CA GLN A 268 -18.07 -4.77 -5.36
C GLN A 268 -18.13 -4.75 -6.90
N GLY A 269 -17.02 -5.08 -7.56
CA GLY A 269 -16.90 -5.18 -9.00
C GLY A 269 -15.42 -5.16 -9.40
N VAL A 270 -15.02 -6.08 -10.25
CA VAL A 270 -13.64 -6.18 -10.75
C VAL A 270 -13.61 -6.17 -12.27
N ASP A 271 -12.65 -5.45 -12.84
CA ASP A 271 -12.25 -5.69 -14.23
C ASP A 271 -11.21 -6.82 -14.32
N CYS A 272 -10.72 -7.09 -15.54
CA CYS A 272 -9.77 -8.16 -15.81
C CYS A 272 -8.49 -8.06 -14.99
N SER A 273 -7.88 -6.88 -14.94
CA SER A 273 -6.64 -6.61 -14.20
C SER A 273 -6.89 -6.36 -12.72
N GLY A 274 -8.06 -5.87 -12.33
CA GLY A 274 -8.49 -5.71 -10.94
C GLY A 274 -8.70 -7.05 -10.24
N LEU A 275 -9.22 -8.07 -10.94
CA LEU A 275 -9.29 -9.43 -10.41
C LEU A 275 -7.90 -9.99 -10.09
N VAL A 276 -6.96 -9.84 -11.03
CA VAL A 276 -5.56 -10.25 -10.83
C VAL A 276 -4.94 -9.47 -9.67
N GLN A 277 -5.11 -8.15 -9.64
CA GLN A 277 -4.56 -7.30 -8.60
C GLN A 277 -5.06 -7.68 -7.21
N LEU A 278 -6.38 -7.88 -7.04
CA LEU A 278 -6.96 -8.26 -5.75
C LEU A 278 -6.50 -9.65 -5.30
N ALA A 279 -6.40 -10.61 -6.23
CA ALA A 279 -5.94 -11.96 -5.94
C ALA A 279 -4.51 -11.99 -5.39
N PHE A 280 -3.60 -11.20 -5.98
CA PHE A 280 -2.23 -11.07 -5.51
C PHE A 280 -2.13 -10.22 -4.24
N PHE A 281 -2.91 -9.12 -4.15
CA PHE A 281 -2.95 -8.25 -2.97
C PHE A 281 -3.27 -9.03 -1.71
N MET A 282 -4.32 -9.88 -1.75
CA MET A 282 -4.70 -10.73 -0.63
C MET A 282 -3.70 -11.85 -0.31
N ASN A 283 -2.67 -12.00 -1.12
CA ASN A 283 -1.55 -12.91 -0.91
C ASN A 283 -0.23 -12.15 -0.63
N GLY A 284 -0.31 -10.85 -0.31
CA GLY A 284 0.83 -10.05 0.13
C GLY A 284 1.69 -9.50 -1.01
N VAL A 285 1.24 -9.61 -2.26
CA VAL A 285 1.97 -9.13 -3.45
C VAL A 285 1.19 -8.00 -4.11
N LEU A 286 1.86 -6.87 -4.32
CA LEU A 286 1.33 -5.72 -5.05
C LEU A 286 1.70 -5.83 -6.52
N LEU A 287 0.68 -5.75 -7.37
CA LEU A 287 0.82 -5.66 -8.82
C LEU A 287 0.34 -4.30 -9.36
N PRO A 288 0.90 -3.84 -10.49
CA PRO A 288 0.40 -2.67 -11.21
C PRO A 288 -1.09 -2.79 -11.56
N ARG A 289 -1.76 -1.67 -11.77
CA ARG A 289 -3.20 -1.62 -11.99
C ARG A 289 -3.60 -2.12 -13.37
N ASN A 290 -2.85 -1.78 -14.42
CA ASN A 290 -3.30 -2.03 -15.79
C ASN A 290 -2.77 -3.34 -16.36
N SER A 291 -3.59 -4.04 -17.15
CA SER A 291 -3.25 -5.30 -17.82
C SER A 291 -1.97 -5.21 -18.66
N GLY A 292 -1.74 -4.07 -19.32
CA GLY A 292 -0.53 -3.84 -20.10
C GLY A 292 0.74 -3.79 -19.24
N THR A 293 0.67 -3.21 -18.05
CA THR A 293 1.78 -3.16 -17.10
C THR A 293 1.95 -4.51 -16.40
N GLN A 294 0.86 -5.18 -16.02
CA GLN A 294 0.90 -6.55 -15.51
C GLN A 294 1.52 -7.55 -16.50
N ASN A 295 1.30 -7.37 -17.81
CA ASN A 295 1.94 -8.18 -18.86
C ASN A 295 3.47 -7.99 -18.94
N ARG A 296 4.04 -6.99 -18.26
CA ARG A 296 5.49 -6.79 -18.17
C ARG A 296 6.09 -7.33 -16.87
N CYS A 297 5.26 -7.82 -15.95
CA CYS A 297 5.71 -8.42 -14.70
C CYS A 297 6.18 -9.87 -14.93
N GLY A 298 7.07 -10.33 -14.05
CA GLY A 298 7.57 -11.71 -14.07
C GLY A 298 8.39 -12.05 -15.32
N THR A 299 8.42 -13.34 -15.67
CA THR A 299 9.18 -13.87 -16.82
C THR A 299 8.25 -14.24 -17.97
N GLU A 300 8.68 -13.98 -19.21
CA GLU A 300 7.98 -14.45 -20.42
C GLU A 300 8.14 -15.95 -20.58
N VAL A 301 7.03 -16.68 -20.61
CA VAL A 301 7.00 -18.13 -20.84
C VAL A 301 6.73 -18.43 -22.31
N TRP A 302 5.86 -17.66 -22.93
CA TRP A 302 5.43 -17.86 -24.30
C TRP A 302 4.93 -16.56 -24.92
N THR A 303 5.19 -16.41 -26.22
CA THR A 303 4.69 -15.32 -27.07
C THR A 303 4.04 -15.95 -28.29
N ALA A 304 2.88 -15.44 -28.70
CA ALA A 304 2.19 -15.93 -29.88
C ALA A 304 3.06 -15.73 -31.14
N PRO A 305 3.39 -16.78 -31.89
CA PRO A 305 4.16 -16.65 -33.13
C PRO A 305 3.34 -16.00 -34.25
N GLU A 306 2.01 -16.14 -34.19
CA GLU A 306 1.05 -15.59 -35.14
C GLU A 306 -0.32 -15.42 -34.48
N GLU A 307 -1.19 -14.61 -35.11
CA GLU A 307 -2.56 -14.42 -34.63
C GLU A 307 -3.35 -15.73 -34.68
N GLY A 308 -4.06 -16.05 -33.60
CA GLY A 308 -4.83 -17.29 -33.48
C GLY A 308 -4.05 -18.48 -32.90
N ALA A 309 -2.74 -18.35 -32.66
CA ALA A 309 -1.95 -19.40 -32.04
C ALA A 309 -2.33 -19.62 -30.55
N LEU A 310 -2.20 -20.86 -30.08
CA LEU A 310 -2.34 -21.24 -28.68
C LEU A 310 -1.00 -21.78 -28.16
N PRO A 311 -0.64 -21.54 -26.89
CA PRO A 311 0.52 -22.19 -26.28
C PRO A 311 0.29 -23.70 -26.14
N ASP A 312 1.37 -24.47 -26.09
CA ASP A 312 1.30 -25.85 -25.60
C ASP A 312 0.81 -25.83 -24.15
N ALA A 313 -0.27 -26.57 -23.87
CA ALA A 313 -0.87 -26.65 -22.54
C ALA A 313 0.14 -27.11 -21.47
N ALA A 314 1.12 -27.93 -21.82
CA ALA A 314 2.14 -28.39 -20.87
C ALA A 314 3.09 -27.27 -20.39
N LEU A 315 3.20 -26.16 -21.14
CA LEU A 315 4.04 -25.02 -20.76
C LEU A 315 3.37 -24.09 -19.74
N VAL A 316 2.04 -24.03 -19.75
CA VAL A 316 1.26 -23.06 -18.96
C VAL A 316 0.92 -23.66 -17.60
N GLN A 317 1.38 -22.99 -16.54
CA GLN A 317 1.21 -23.43 -15.16
C GLN A 317 0.08 -22.67 -14.45
N PRO A 318 -0.54 -23.27 -13.42
CA PRO A 318 -1.50 -22.56 -12.58
C PRO A 318 -0.90 -21.25 -12.03
N GLY A 319 -1.67 -20.16 -12.14
CA GLY A 319 -1.25 -18.83 -11.71
C GLY A 319 -0.46 -18.02 -12.75
N ASP A 320 -0.07 -18.61 -13.89
CA ASP A 320 0.47 -17.83 -15.02
C ASP A 320 -0.57 -16.83 -15.53
N LEU A 321 -0.12 -15.67 -16.00
CA LEU A 321 -0.98 -14.65 -16.61
C LEU A 321 -1.01 -14.80 -18.12
N LEU A 322 -2.21 -14.86 -18.69
CA LEU A 322 -2.42 -14.84 -20.14
C LEU A 322 -2.96 -13.47 -20.54
N SER A 323 -2.27 -12.79 -21.44
CA SER A 323 -2.66 -11.47 -21.93
C SER A 323 -3.24 -11.55 -23.33
N PHE A 324 -4.23 -10.71 -23.62
CA PHE A 324 -4.94 -10.71 -24.89
C PHE A 324 -5.02 -9.28 -25.42
N GLY A 325 -4.96 -9.12 -26.74
CA GLY A 325 -4.85 -7.78 -27.31
C GLY A 325 -4.86 -7.77 -28.82
N THR A 326 -4.27 -6.72 -29.36
CA THR A 326 -3.92 -6.61 -30.78
C THR A 326 -2.40 -6.67 -30.88
N PRO A 327 -1.83 -7.61 -31.66
CA PRO A 327 -0.38 -7.70 -31.84
C PRO A 327 0.16 -6.45 -32.56
N ALA A 328 1.47 -6.23 -32.47
CA ALA A 328 2.12 -5.18 -33.25
C ALA A 328 1.99 -5.47 -34.76
N GLN A 329 1.41 -4.54 -35.52
CA GLN A 329 1.20 -4.69 -36.96
C GLN A 329 1.25 -3.33 -37.68
N ASP A 330 1.85 -3.29 -38.87
CA ASP A 330 1.90 -2.13 -39.77
C ASP A 330 2.35 -0.82 -39.11
N GLY A 331 3.36 -0.91 -38.24
CA GLY A 331 3.90 0.24 -37.50
C GLY A 331 3.06 0.70 -36.30
N ASN A 332 1.95 0.02 -35.99
CA ASN A 332 1.25 0.19 -34.72
C ASN A 332 1.91 -0.66 -33.64
N ARG A 333 2.01 -0.10 -32.43
CA ARG A 333 2.48 -0.83 -31.26
C ARG A 333 1.42 -1.85 -30.83
N GLU A 334 1.90 -2.93 -30.25
CA GLU A 334 1.05 -3.90 -29.56
C GLU A 334 0.20 -3.21 -28.49
N ARG A 335 -1.02 -3.71 -28.32
CA ARG A 335 -1.93 -3.22 -27.28
C ARG A 335 -2.59 -4.38 -26.56
N ILE A 336 -2.23 -4.54 -25.29
CA ILE A 336 -2.91 -5.45 -24.36
C ILE A 336 -4.24 -4.80 -23.93
N THR A 337 -5.33 -5.56 -24.03
CA THR A 337 -6.69 -5.09 -23.70
C THR A 337 -7.41 -5.96 -22.68
N HIS A 338 -6.83 -7.10 -22.32
CA HIS A 338 -7.42 -8.04 -21.37
C HIS A 338 -6.34 -8.95 -20.78
N ILE A 339 -6.58 -9.47 -19.58
CA ILE A 339 -5.68 -10.41 -18.89
C ILE A 339 -6.49 -11.43 -18.09
N ALA A 340 -5.94 -12.64 -17.92
CA ALA A 340 -6.56 -13.73 -17.19
C ALA A 340 -5.51 -14.55 -16.40
N LEU A 341 -5.95 -15.23 -15.34
CA LEU A 341 -5.17 -16.20 -14.59
C LEU A 341 -5.33 -17.59 -15.21
N SER A 342 -4.25 -18.33 -15.43
CA SER A 342 -4.33 -19.74 -15.79
C SER A 342 -4.69 -20.59 -14.59
N LEU A 343 -5.56 -21.59 -14.79
CA LEU A 343 -5.78 -22.68 -13.85
C LEU A 343 -4.82 -23.87 -14.09
N GLY A 344 -3.90 -23.73 -15.05
CA GLY A 344 -3.08 -24.79 -15.63
C GLY A 344 -3.54 -25.11 -17.05
N GLY A 345 -2.59 -25.29 -17.97
CA GLY A 345 -2.91 -25.53 -19.38
C GLY A 345 -3.71 -24.39 -20.00
N LEU A 346 -4.79 -24.76 -20.70
CA LEU A 346 -5.63 -23.83 -21.47
C LEU A 346 -6.90 -23.40 -20.72
N GLU A 347 -7.05 -23.74 -19.44
CA GLU A 347 -8.14 -23.22 -18.60
C GLU A 347 -7.76 -21.89 -17.96
N ILE A 348 -8.67 -20.91 -18.01
CA ILE A 348 -8.44 -19.55 -17.50
C ILE A 348 -9.56 -19.11 -16.56
N LEU A 349 -9.19 -18.36 -15.52
CA LEU A 349 -10.07 -17.62 -14.64
C LEU A 349 -9.93 -16.13 -14.94
N GLN A 350 -11.03 -15.47 -15.30
CA GLN A 350 -11.02 -14.10 -15.81
C GLN A 350 -12.26 -13.31 -15.41
N SER A 351 -12.15 -11.98 -15.35
CA SER A 351 -13.30 -11.08 -15.34
C SER A 351 -13.58 -10.57 -16.75
N SER A 352 -14.60 -11.13 -17.41
CA SER A 352 -15.06 -10.72 -18.74
C SER A 352 -16.57 -10.88 -18.78
N GLN A 353 -17.31 -9.76 -18.73
CA GLN A 353 -18.75 -9.68 -18.41
C GLN A 353 -19.05 -10.01 -16.93
N LEU A 354 -18.51 -11.12 -16.44
CA LEU A 354 -18.47 -11.50 -15.03
C LEU A 354 -17.21 -12.34 -14.78
N VAL A 355 -16.88 -12.57 -13.51
CA VAL A 355 -15.78 -13.45 -13.13
C VAL A 355 -16.17 -14.91 -13.38
N ARG A 356 -15.52 -15.55 -14.33
CA ARG A 356 -15.84 -16.91 -14.78
C ARG A 356 -14.61 -17.69 -15.19
N ILE A 357 -14.80 -19.00 -15.30
CA ILE A 357 -13.82 -19.92 -15.86
C ILE A 357 -14.19 -20.16 -17.31
N ASN A 358 -13.19 -20.11 -18.18
CA ASN A 358 -13.31 -20.48 -19.59
C ASN A 358 -12.14 -21.37 -19.98
N THR A 359 -12.25 -22.02 -21.13
CA THR A 359 -11.13 -22.70 -21.77
C THR A 359 -10.73 -21.98 -23.04
N LEU A 360 -9.46 -22.05 -23.42
CA LEU A 360 -8.95 -21.61 -24.72
C LEU A 360 -8.98 -22.74 -25.76
N GLU A 361 -9.30 -23.97 -25.35
CA GLU A 361 -9.42 -25.10 -26.26
C GLU A 361 -10.59 -24.89 -27.25
N PRO A 362 -10.35 -24.95 -28.57
CA PRO A 362 -11.40 -24.80 -29.56
C PRO A 362 -12.48 -25.89 -29.46
N GLY A 363 -13.74 -25.50 -29.65
CA GLY A 363 -14.87 -26.43 -29.76
C GLY A 363 -15.44 -26.96 -28.44
N ARG A 364 -14.99 -26.43 -27.30
CA ARG A 364 -15.56 -26.73 -25.98
C ARG A 364 -16.73 -25.78 -25.67
N PRO A 365 -17.71 -26.18 -24.84
CA PRO A 365 -18.88 -25.34 -24.54
C PRO A 365 -18.55 -23.94 -23.97
N ASP A 366 -17.46 -23.83 -23.20
CA ASP A 366 -17.03 -22.58 -22.55
C ASP A 366 -15.77 -21.97 -23.20
N THR A 367 -15.55 -22.22 -24.49
CA THR A 367 -14.40 -21.68 -25.22
C THR A 367 -14.44 -20.14 -25.24
N TYR A 368 -13.37 -19.51 -24.78
CA TYR A 368 -13.16 -18.08 -24.94
C TYR A 368 -12.61 -17.81 -26.34
N ALA A 369 -13.35 -17.04 -27.14
CA ALA A 369 -13.07 -16.85 -28.56
C ALA A 369 -11.77 -16.09 -28.88
N ARG A 370 -11.10 -15.50 -27.89
CA ARG A 370 -9.87 -14.73 -28.08
C ARG A 370 -8.65 -15.61 -27.80
N THR A 371 -7.59 -15.42 -28.57
CA THR A 371 -6.31 -16.09 -28.35
C THR A 371 -5.32 -15.19 -27.60
N PRO A 372 -4.49 -15.76 -26.71
CA PRO A 372 -3.51 -15.00 -25.95
C PRO A 372 -2.38 -14.50 -26.86
N LEU A 373 -1.77 -13.37 -26.48
CA LEU A 373 -0.54 -12.85 -27.08
C LEU A 373 0.69 -13.28 -26.30
N HIS A 374 0.59 -13.31 -24.97
CA HIS A 374 1.69 -13.72 -24.10
C HIS A 374 1.20 -14.59 -22.94
N VAL A 375 2.12 -15.41 -22.44
CA VAL A 375 2.04 -16.05 -21.12
C VAL A 375 3.19 -15.54 -20.25
N ARG A 376 2.86 -15.00 -19.07
CA ARG A 376 3.82 -14.49 -18.08
C ARG A 376 3.76 -15.30 -16.80
N ARG A 377 4.92 -15.72 -16.29
CA ARG A 377 5.04 -16.40 -15.00
C ARG A 377 5.55 -15.43 -13.95
N LEU A 378 4.72 -15.17 -12.94
CA LEU A 378 5.05 -14.29 -11.83
C LEU A 378 5.51 -15.06 -10.60
N ILE A 379 4.89 -16.22 -10.35
CA ILE A 379 5.15 -17.01 -9.14
C ILE A 379 6.57 -17.60 -9.23
N PRO A 380 7.48 -17.25 -8.30
CA PRO A 380 8.85 -17.76 -8.31
C PRO A 380 8.88 -19.26 -8.00
N ALA A 381 9.88 -19.95 -8.54
CA ALA A 381 10.07 -21.38 -8.28
C ALA A 381 10.43 -21.67 -6.81
N THR A 382 11.11 -20.73 -6.15
CA THR A 382 11.42 -20.79 -4.73
C THR A 382 10.21 -20.32 -3.92
N PRO A 383 9.66 -21.13 -2.99
CA PRO A 383 8.56 -20.72 -2.14
C PRO A 383 8.94 -19.58 -1.18
N GLY A 384 7.91 -18.90 -0.66
CA GLY A 384 8.03 -17.88 0.37
C GLY A 384 8.00 -16.44 -0.15
N LEU A 385 7.64 -15.51 0.73
CA LEU A 385 7.45 -14.09 0.37
C LEU A 385 8.73 -13.45 -0.17
N ASP A 386 9.89 -13.71 0.44
CA ASP A 386 11.11 -12.99 0.06
C ASP A 386 11.59 -13.32 -1.37
N ALA A 387 11.21 -14.47 -1.93
CA ALA A 387 11.45 -14.81 -3.33
C ALA A 387 10.76 -13.84 -4.30
N TRP A 388 9.70 -13.13 -3.87
CA TRP A 388 9.01 -12.16 -4.71
C TRP A 388 9.75 -10.84 -4.89
N ARG A 389 10.77 -10.55 -4.06
CA ARG A 389 11.61 -9.34 -4.21
C ARG A 389 12.37 -9.32 -5.53
N THR A 390 12.60 -10.49 -6.12
CA THR A 390 13.32 -10.63 -7.40
C THR A 390 12.39 -10.74 -8.61
N VAL A 391 11.06 -10.77 -8.40
CA VAL A 391 10.07 -10.87 -9.48
C VAL A 391 9.89 -9.48 -10.10
N PRO A 392 10.26 -9.27 -11.38
CA PRO A 392 10.16 -7.96 -12.01
C PRO A 392 8.73 -7.41 -11.99
N GLY A 393 8.59 -6.13 -11.66
CA GLY A 393 7.30 -5.43 -11.65
C GLY A 393 6.32 -5.87 -10.55
N ALA A 394 6.73 -6.71 -9.60
CA ALA A 394 5.97 -7.03 -8.40
C ALA A 394 6.64 -6.40 -7.18
N ALA A 395 5.86 -6.04 -6.17
CA ALA A 395 6.37 -5.57 -4.88
C ALA A 395 5.69 -6.32 -3.74
N LEU A 396 6.37 -6.43 -2.60
CA LEU A 396 5.77 -7.02 -1.41
C LEU A 396 4.99 -5.96 -0.63
N LEU A 397 3.79 -6.32 -0.21
CA LEU A 397 2.90 -5.44 0.56
C LEU A 397 3.56 -5.04 1.89
N LYS A 398 4.26 -5.97 2.55
CA LYS A 398 4.98 -5.74 3.82
C LYS A 398 6.11 -4.71 3.72
N ASP A 399 6.60 -4.43 2.52
CA ASP A 399 7.66 -3.43 2.29
C ASP A 399 7.09 -2.10 1.75
N SER A 400 5.77 -2.04 1.52
CA SER A 400 5.17 -0.91 0.83
C SER A 400 4.96 0.28 1.77
N PRO A 401 5.41 1.49 1.39
CA PRO A 401 5.14 2.71 2.15
C PRO A 401 3.66 3.11 2.18
N LEU A 402 2.85 2.46 1.34
CA LEU A 402 1.42 2.75 1.25
C LEU A 402 0.61 2.05 2.35
N TYR A 403 1.23 1.09 3.04
CA TYR A 403 0.58 0.22 4.02
C TYR A 403 1.38 0.06 5.30
N PHE A 404 2.70 0.09 5.23
CA PHE A 404 3.59 0.07 6.39
C PHE A 404 4.46 1.31 6.41
N ALA A 405 4.88 1.71 7.62
CA ALA A 405 5.84 2.79 7.76
C ALA A 405 7.10 2.35 7.04
N ARG A 406 7.68 3.21 6.20
CA ARG A 406 8.95 2.88 5.55
C ARG A 406 9.93 2.45 6.65
N PRO A 407 10.73 1.39 6.44
CA PRO A 407 11.99 1.30 7.15
C PRO A 407 12.66 2.67 7.03
N ALA A 408 13.25 3.20 8.11
CA ALA A 408 13.95 4.48 8.00
C ALA A 408 14.94 4.34 6.84
N GLU A 409 14.86 5.22 5.84
CA GLU A 409 15.84 5.20 4.76
C GLU A 409 17.16 5.76 5.29
N PRO A 410 18.31 5.22 4.86
CA PRO A 410 19.57 5.78 5.26
C PRO A 410 19.70 7.20 4.72
N VAL A 411 20.23 8.11 5.54
CA VAL A 411 20.54 9.48 5.17
C VAL A 411 21.64 9.43 4.10
N PRO A 412 21.43 10.00 2.91
CA PRO A 412 22.43 10.00 1.84
C PRO A 412 23.73 10.65 2.30
N GLU A 413 24.88 10.11 1.86
CA GLU A 413 26.19 10.64 2.26
C GLU A 413 26.37 12.12 1.87
N GLU A 414 25.77 12.56 0.77
CA GLU A 414 25.79 13.96 0.33
C GLU A 414 25.09 14.88 1.34
N THR A 415 24.02 14.39 1.97
CA THR A 415 23.30 15.13 3.02
C THR A 415 24.16 15.24 4.28
N LEU A 416 24.89 14.18 4.64
CA LEU A 416 25.82 14.19 5.77
C LEU A 416 27.02 15.11 5.51
N ALA A 417 27.52 15.15 4.27
CA ALA A 417 28.60 16.05 3.86
C ALA A 417 28.21 17.53 3.96
N GLY A 418 26.91 17.84 3.81
CA GLY A 418 26.35 19.17 4.05
C GLY A 418 26.28 19.59 5.53
N GLY A 419 26.55 18.68 6.46
CA GLY A 419 26.62 18.92 7.91
C GLY A 419 25.61 18.08 8.71
N ALA A 420 26.12 17.28 9.64
CA ALA A 420 25.31 16.42 10.52
C ALA A 420 24.59 17.21 11.64
N ASP A 421 25.02 18.43 11.95
CA ASP A 421 24.55 19.22 13.10
C ASP A 421 23.04 19.48 13.08
N ALA A 422 22.45 19.65 11.89
CA ALA A 422 21.01 19.88 11.73
C ALA A 422 20.13 18.73 12.27
N PHE A 423 20.73 17.55 12.44
CA PHE A 423 20.07 16.34 12.91
C PHE A 423 20.33 16.04 14.38
N PHE A 424 21.11 16.85 15.12
CA PHE A 424 21.30 16.70 16.56
C PHE A 424 20.66 17.88 17.29
N ARG A 425 19.37 17.76 17.57
CA ARG A 425 18.59 18.85 18.18
C ARG A 425 17.54 18.33 19.13
N ALA A 426 17.20 19.17 20.11
CA ALA A 426 16.13 18.95 21.07
C ALA A 426 15.09 20.05 20.91
N ASP A 427 13.91 19.67 20.42
CA ASP A 427 12.79 20.57 20.22
C ASP A 427 11.76 20.38 21.35
N THR A 428 10.96 21.42 21.64
CA THR A 428 9.72 21.25 22.41
C THR A 428 8.79 20.30 21.68
N LEU A 429 7.99 19.52 22.40
CA LEU A 429 6.97 18.68 21.78
C LEU A 429 5.96 19.51 21.00
N SER A 430 5.98 19.41 19.67
CA SER A 430 4.94 19.99 18.81
C SER A 430 3.62 19.26 19.04
N ASP A 431 2.49 19.88 18.66
CA ASP A 431 1.18 19.23 18.78
C ASP A 431 1.13 17.92 17.99
N ALA A 432 1.80 17.87 16.84
CA ALA A 432 1.84 16.68 16.00
C ALA A 432 2.65 15.54 16.63
N VAL A 433 3.77 15.84 17.30
CA VAL A 433 4.52 14.81 18.04
C VAL A 433 3.74 14.37 19.28
N PHE A 434 3.15 15.31 20.02
CA PHE A 434 2.37 14.98 21.20
C PHE A 434 1.13 14.14 20.87
N ALA A 435 0.49 14.37 19.72
CA ALA A 435 -0.63 13.55 19.25
C ALA A 435 -0.25 12.08 18.99
N ARG A 436 1.03 11.78 18.69
CA ARG A 436 1.53 10.39 18.65
C ARG A 436 1.58 9.77 20.04
N MET A 437 1.86 10.59 21.06
CA MET A 437 2.10 10.15 22.44
C MET A 437 0.85 10.07 23.30
N ASP A 438 -0.12 10.94 23.07
CA ASP A 438 -1.31 11.08 23.91
C ASP A 438 -2.19 9.82 23.87
N GLY A 439 -2.48 9.27 25.05
CA GLY A 439 -3.13 7.97 25.21
C GLY A 439 -2.20 6.76 25.01
N VAL A 440 -0.93 6.97 24.64
CA VAL A 440 0.04 5.93 24.27
C VAL A 440 1.20 5.89 25.27
N SER A 441 2.32 6.57 24.99
CA SER A 441 3.44 6.72 25.94
C SER A 441 3.20 7.82 26.97
N TRP A 442 2.28 8.74 26.71
CA TRP A 442 1.82 9.77 27.64
C TRP A 442 0.33 9.62 27.88
N LYS A 443 -0.12 9.59 29.13
CA LYS A 443 -1.53 9.34 29.50
C LYS A 443 -1.95 10.22 30.67
N PRO A 444 -3.26 10.43 30.89
CA PRO A 444 -3.77 11.03 32.11
C PRO A 444 -3.15 10.37 33.37
N GLY A 445 -2.64 11.21 34.28
CA GLY A 445 -1.92 10.76 35.47
C GLY A 445 -0.41 10.62 35.31
N CYS A 446 0.14 10.85 34.11
CA CYS A 446 1.59 10.98 33.94
C CYS A 446 2.13 12.13 34.80
N PRO A 447 3.14 11.90 35.67
CA PRO A 447 3.66 12.93 36.55
C PRO A 447 4.54 13.95 35.81
N VAL A 448 4.98 13.63 34.58
CA VAL A 448 5.79 14.52 33.75
C VAL A 448 4.89 15.27 32.78
N PRO A 449 4.76 16.60 32.92
CA PRO A 449 3.97 17.39 32.01
C PRO A 449 4.67 17.50 30.65
N ARG A 450 3.90 17.73 29.59
CA ARG A 450 4.39 17.83 28.20
C ARG A 450 5.54 18.84 28.07
N GLU A 451 5.47 19.94 28.82
CA GLU A 451 6.44 21.04 28.82
C GLU A 451 7.82 20.62 29.36
N GLU A 452 7.88 19.56 30.16
CA GLU A 452 9.13 19.01 30.69
C GLU A 452 9.77 17.97 29.78
N LEU A 453 9.12 17.62 28.65
CA LEU A 453 9.65 16.68 27.68
C LEU A 453 10.23 17.42 26.46
N ARG A 454 11.24 16.80 25.84
CA ARG A 454 11.85 17.25 24.59
C ARG A 454 11.85 16.13 23.58
N TYR A 455 11.54 16.48 22.34
CA TYR A 455 11.65 15.61 21.20
C TYR A 455 13.02 15.81 20.56
N LEU A 456 13.82 14.76 20.60
CA LEU A 456 15.15 14.72 20.03
C LEU A 456 15.08 14.12 18.64
N ARG A 457 15.78 14.78 17.72
CA ARG A 457 16.30 14.15 16.52
C ARG A 457 17.80 13.99 16.71
N VAL A 458 18.30 12.79 16.41
CA VAL A 458 19.72 12.44 16.43
C VAL A 458 20.04 11.51 15.28
N LEU A 459 21.25 11.53 14.74
CA LEU A 459 21.69 10.50 13.81
C LEU A 459 22.22 9.29 14.57
N HIS A 460 22.02 8.10 14.00
CA HIS A 460 22.63 6.86 14.45
C HIS A 460 23.12 6.05 13.25
N ARG A 461 24.01 5.07 13.46
CA ARG A 461 24.47 4.16 12.40
C ARG A 461 24.12 2.72 12.73
N ASP A 462 23.68 1.94 11.75
CA ASP A 462 23.53 0.48 11.93
C ASP A 462 24.90 -0.25 11.88
N ALA A 463 24.92 -1.57 12.02
CA ALA A 463 26.16 -2.36 11.94
C ALA A 463 26.82 -2.36 10.55
N SER A 464 26.12 -1.93 9.50
CA SER A 464 26.72 -1.72 8.17
C SER A 464 27.41 -0.35 8.05
N GLY A 465 27.15 0.56 9.00
CA GLY A 465 27.65 1.92 9.01
C GLY A 465 26.71 2.93 8.35
N ALA A 466 25.57 2.50 7.81
CA ALA A 466 24.58 3.38 7.20
C ALA A 466 23.95 4.28 8.27
N ALA A 467 23.82 5.57 7.97
CA ALA A 467 23.28 6.56 8.91
C ALA A 467 21.77 6.68 8.80
N TYR A 468 21.05 6.82 9.91
CA TYR A 468 19.60 7.02 9.94
C TYR A 468 19.26 8.16 10.90
N VAL A 469 18.12 8.82 10.66
CA VAL A 469 17.54 9.78 11.61
C VAL A 469 16.73 9.01 12.64
N GLY A 470 17.15 9.12 13.89
CA GLY A 470 16.44 8.61 15.06
C GLY A 470 15.54 9.65 15.70
N GLU A 471 14.49 9.16 16.35
CA GLU A 471 13.55 9.96 17.15
C GLU A 471 13.53 9.47 18.60
N MET A 472 13.62 10.38 19.57
CA MET A 472 13.53 10.02 20.99
C MET A 472 12.84 11.13 21.77
N VAL A 473 11.92 10.79 22.67
CA VAL A 473 11.41 11.74 23.66
C VAL A 473 12.09 11.51 24.99
N VAL A 474 12.64 12.58 25.56
CA VAL A 474 13.39 12.57 26.84
C VAL A 474 12.91 13.69 27.74
N ASN A 475 13.25 13.63 29.02
CA ASN A 475 13.07 14.76 29.93
C ASN A 475 14.06 15.89 29.56
N GLN A 476 13.59 17.13 29.60
CA GLN A 476 14.40 18.31 29.32
C GLN A 476 15.68 18.38 30.17
N SER A 477 15.68 17.80 31.38
CA SER A 477 16.83 17.78 32.28
C SER A 477 18.01 16.95 31.77
N ILE A 478 17.78 16.02 30.85
CA ILE A 478 18.83 15.17 30.26
C ILE A 478 19.00 15.39 28.75
N ALA A 479 18.17 16.24 28.12
CA ALA A 479 18.15 16.40 26.67
C ALA A 479 19.51 16.76 26.08
N GLN A 480 20.24 17.69 26.71
CA GLN A 480 21.56 18.11 26.24
C GLN A 480 22.60 16.99 26.39
N ASP A 481 22.63 16.28 27.52
CA ASP A 481 23.54 15.15 27.72
C ASP A 481 23.31 14.07 26.66
N VAL A 482 22.05 13.76 26.37
CA VAL A 482 21.69 12.75 25.36
C VAL A 482 22.15 13.17 23.97
N LEU A 483 21.96 14.45 23.59
CA LEU A 483 22.48 14.93 22.30
C LEU A 483 24.00 14.77 22.18
N GLU A 484 24.75 15.11 23.23
CA GLU A 484 26.21 15.02 23.25
C GLU A 484 26.71 13.57 23.17
N ILE A 485 26.09 12.66 23.95
CA ILE A 485 26.38 11.22 23.91
C ILE A 485 26.11 10.67 22.51
N PHE A 486 24.91 10.87 21.97
CA PHE A 486 24.55 10.31 20.66
C PHE A 486 25.36 10.91 19.52
N ARG A 487 25.79 12.17 19.64
CA ARG A 487 26.72 12.77 18.69
C ARG A 487 28.07 12.07 18.71
N ALA A 488 28.66 11.88 19.89
CA ALA A 488 29.94 11.18 20.02
C ALA A 488 29.85 9.72 19.55
N LEU A 489 28.73 9.04 19.81
CA LEU A 489 28.47 7.68 19.30
C LEU A 489 28.39 7.65 17.77
N PHE A 490 27.66 8.58 17.17
CA PHE A 490 27.51 8.67 15.72
C PHE A 490 28.84 8.96 15.01
N ASP A 491 29.62 9.92 15.53
CA ASP A 491 30.92 10.31 14.97
C ASP A 491 31.93 9.17 15.08
N ALA A 492 31.84 8.35 16.13
CA ALA A 492 32.67 7.16 16.31
C ALA A 492 32.21 5.94 15.50
N GLY A 493 31.10 6.02 14.78
CA GLY A 493 30.53 4.87 14.07
C GLY A 493 29.95 3.79 14.99
N TYR A 494 29.58 4.13 16.22
CA TYR A 494 29.03 3.17 17.17
C TYR A 494 27.66 2.66 16.71
N PRO A 495 27.46 1.34 16.61
CA PRO A 495 26.26 0.80 16.00
C PRO A 495 25.06 0.85 16.95
N ILE A 496 23.98 1.49 16.49
CA ILE A 496 22.65 1.51 17.06
C ILE A 496 21.69 1.16 15.94
N GLU A 497 20.98 0.05 16.09
CA GLU A 497 20.15 -0.52 15.01
C GLU A 497 18.97 0.38 14.66
N LYS A 498 18.29 0.92 15.66
CA LYS A 498 17.01 1.61 15.49
C LYS A 498 16.74 2.55 16.64
N MET A 499 16.15 3.70 16.33
CA MET A 499 15.67 4.65 17.32
C MET A 499 14.38 5.30 16.82
N ARG A 500 13.25 4.82 17.33
CA ARG A 500 11.90 5.28 17.06
C ARG A 500 11.18 5.56 18.37
N LEU A 501 10.16 6.40 18.31
CA LEU A 501 9.31 6.61 19.47
C LEU A 501 8.62 5.31 19.87
N ILE A 502 8.48 5.09 21.17
CA ILE A 502 7.76 3.92 21.69
C ILE A 502 6.29 3.91 21.21
N ASP A 503 5.78 5.08 20.83
CA ASP A 503 4.43 5.28 20.29
C ASP A 503 4.19 4.58 18.96
N ASP A 504 5.24 4.40 18.14
CA ASP A 504 5.18 3.62 16.90
C ASP A 504 4.95 2.12 17.20
N TYR A 505 5.10 1.72 18.47
CA TYR A 505 4.81 0.38 18.99
C TYR A 505 3.54 0.38 19.86
N GLY A 506 2.74 1.44 19.85
CA GLY A 506 1.55 1.56 20.70
C GLY A 506 1.87 1.63 22.20
N GLY A 507 3.09 2.06 22.57
CA GLY A 507 3.56 2.07 23.95
C GLY A 507 3.97 0.69 24.49
N ASP A 508 3.93 -0.36 23.66
CA ASP A 508 4.33 -1.71 24.01
C ASP A 508 5.86 -1.83 24.06
N ASP A 509 6.36 -1.88 25.28
CA ASP A 509 7.77 -2.04 25.62
C ASP A 509 8.37 -3.34 25.08
N ALA A 510 7.62 -4.45 25.17
CA ALA A 510 8.09 -5.75 24.71
C ALA A 510 8.21 -5.78 23.18
N ALA A 511 7.22 -5.23 22.47
CA ALA A 511 7.28 -5.10 21.01
C ALA A 511 8.44 -4.22 20.54
N SER A 512 8.71 -3.12 21.26
CA SER A 512 9.83 -2.23 20.95
C SER A 512 11.18 -2.89 21.18
N MET A 513 11.35 -3.58 22.31
CA MET A 513 12.57 -4.33 22.64
C MET A 513 12.82 -5.47 21.64
N ALA A 514 11.79 -6.25 21.28
CA ALA A 514 11.90 -7.32 20.29
C ALA A 514 12.33 -6.80 18.91
N ALA A 515 11.88 -5.58 18.56
CA ALA A 515 12.30 -4.87 17.35
C ALA A 515 13.70 -4.24 17.44
N ASN A 516 14.43 -4.45 18.54
CA ASN A 516 15.74 -3.89 18.86
C ASN A 516 15.77 -2.35 18.83
N ASN A 517 14.67 -1.72 19.23
CA ASN A 517 14.53 -0.27 19.23
C ASN A 517 15.16 0.35 20.48
N SER A 518 16.03 1.35 20.30
CA SER A 518 16.53 2.16 21.40
C SER A 518 15.52 3.26 21.73
N SER A 519 15.16 3.43 23.01
CA SER A 519 14.06 4.31 23.42
C SER A 519 14.27 4.91 24.81
N CYS A 520 13.46 5.93 25.17
CA CYS A 520 13.57 6.65 26.44
C CYS A 520 12.23 6.81 27.16
N PHE A 521 11.40 7.79 26.79
CA PHE A 521 10.16 8.06 27.53
C PHE A 521 9.07 7.00 27.23
N ASN A 522 8.53 6.41 28.29
CA ASN A 522 7.32 5.58 28.25
C ASN A 522 6.64 5.59 29.63
N TYR A 523 5.50 6.28 29.77
CA TYR A 523 4.72 6.31 31.02
C TYR A 523 4.04 4.96 31.28
N ARG A 524 4.73 4.12 32.05
CA ARG A 524 4.24 2.80 32.45
C ARG A 524 4.74 2.38 33.85
N PRO A 525 4.03 1.45 34.51
CA PRO A 525 4.58 0.72 35.65
C PRO A 525 5.83 -0.10 35.26
N LYS A 526 6.63 -0.49 36.26
CA LYS A 526 7.75 -1.42 36.06
C LYS A 526 7.22 -2.79 35.61
N ALA A 527 7.98 -3.49 34.75
CA ALA A 527 7.59 -4.77 34.16
C ALA A 527 7.26 -5.86 35.21
N HIS A 528 7.95 -5.84 36.34
CA HIS A 528 7.82 -6.86 37.41
C HIS A 528 7.28 -6.31 38.74
N ASN A 529 6.86 -5.04 38.78
CA ASN A 529 6.25 -4.41 39.94
C ASN A 529 5.29 -3.30 39.49
N THR A 530 4.01 -3.63 39.39
CA THR A 530 2.98 -2.70 38.92
C THR A 530 2.63 -1.60 39.93
N ALA A 531 3.15 -1.67 41.15
CA ALA A 531 2.98 -0.62 42.17
C ALA A 531 3.96 0.55 42.02
N GLU A 532 5.01 0.40 41.20
CA GLU A 532 6.03 1.42 41.00
C GLU A 532 6.13 1.82 39.52
N LEU A 533 6.35 3.11 39.27
CA LEU A 533 6.61 3.62 37.93
C LEU A 533 8.03 3.26 37.48
N SER A 534 8.16 2.95 36.19
CA SER A 534 9.47 2.82 35.54
C SER A 534 10.20 4.16 35.53
N LEU A 535 11.54 4.19 35.54
CA LEU A 535 12.27 5.44 35.32
C LEU A 535 12.10 5.98 33.90
N HIS A 536 11.75 5.12 32.94
CA HIS A 536 11.26 5.52 31.62
C HIS A 536 10.03 6.43 31.70
N ALA A 537 9.20 6.28 32.74
CA ALA A 537 8.02 7.11 32.98
C ALA A 537 8.39 8.55 33.34
N SER A 538 9.63 8.81 33.77
CA SER A 538 10.14 10.16 34.01
C SER A 538 10.87 10.76 32.81
N GLY A 539 11.11 9.98 31.75
CA GLY A 539 11.91 10.37 30.59
C GLY A 539 13.41 10.48 30.89
N ARG A 540 13.89 9.81 31.94
CA ARG A 540 15.29 9.88 32.41
C ARG A 540 16.04 8.55 32.34
N ALA A 541 15.43 7.56 31.69
CA ALA A 541 16.05 6.27 31.42
C ALA A 541 16.09 5.99 29.92
N ILE A 542 17.16 5.37 29.44
CA ILE A 542 17.40 5.08 28.03
C ILE A 542 17.82 3.63 27.90
N ASP A 543 17.14 2.91 27.01
CA ASP A 543 17.51 1.55 26.62
C ASP A 543 18.17 1.56 25.24
N ILE A 544 19.31 0.87 25.10
CA ILE A 544 20.11 0.83 23.87
C ILE A 544 20.21 -0.60 23.33
N ASN A 545 19.78 -0.79 22.09
CA ASN A 545 19.76 -2.09 21.38
C ASN A 545 19.26 -3.27 22.26
N PRO A 546 18.01 -3.23 22.78
CA PRO A 546 17.47 -4.20 23.73
C PRO A 546 17.69 -5.68 23.39
N ARG A 547 17.60 -6.02 22.10
CA ARG A 547 17.73 -7.42 21.64
C ARG A 547 19.13 -7.96 21.86
N TYR A 548 20.15 -7.11 21.80
CA TYR A 548 21.55 -7.51 21.99
C TYR A 548 22.07 -7.21 23.39
N ASN A 549 21.34 -6.39 24.15
CA ASN A 549 21.67 -6.00 25.52
C ASN A 549 20.51 -6.35 26.47
N PRO A 550 20.14 -7.63 26.63
CA PRO A 550 18.92 -7.98 27.35
C PRO A 550 18.95 -7.68 28.85
N TYR A 551 17.77 -7.57 29.44
CA TYR A 551 17.57 -7.78 30.86
C TYR A 551 17.64 -9.29 31.17
N VAL A 552 18.44 -9.67 32.17
CA VAL A 552 18.63 -11.08 32.55
C VAL A 552 18.39 -11.26 34.04
N ARG A 553 17.35 -12.01 34.42
CA ARG A 553 17.05 -12.33 35.82
C ARG A 553 17.11 -13.83 36.07
N VAL A 554 17.90 -14.25 37.06
CA VAL A 554 17.89 -15.63 37.55
C VAL A 554 16.80 -15.76 38.62
N ARG A 555 15.85 -16.67 38.40
CA ARG A 555 14.78 -16.99 39.35
C ARG A 555 15.29 -17.92 40.45
N ALA A 556 14.55 -18.02 41.55
CA ALA A 556 14.92 -18.86 42.69
C ALA A 556 15.03 -20.36 42.35
N ASP A 557 14.35 -20.81 41.29
CA ASP A 557 14.40 -22.17 40.76
C ASP A 557 15.59 -22.43 39.80
N GLY A 558 16.46 -21.43 39.60
CA GLY A 558 17.61 -21.50 38.70
C GLY A 558 17.29 -21.22 37.23
N THR A 559 16.02 -20.99 36.86
CA THR A 559 15.65 -20.61 35.50
C THR A 559 16.05 -19.16 35.20
N ARG A 560 16.44 -18.89 33.95
CA ARG A 560 16.76 -17.54 33.48
C ARG A 560 15.57 -16.94 32.75
N LEU A 561 15.10 -15.80 33.23
CA LEU A 561 14.24 -14.89 32.47
C LEU A 561 15.14 -13.96 31.66
N VAL A 562 14.87 -13.86 30.37
CA VAL A 562 15.53 -12.94 29.44
C VAL A 562 14.46 -12.10 28.77
N GLU A 563 14.63 -10.78 28.79
CA GLU A 563 13.72 -9.84 28.15
C GLU A 563 14.52 -8.93 27.19
N PRO A 564 14.12 -8.86 25.91
CA PRO A 564 13.04 -9.63 25.27
C PRO A 564 13.40 -11.13 25.10
N PRO A 565 12.43 -12.06 25.00
CA PRO A 565 12.71 -13.51 24.88
C PRO A 565 13.64 -13.88 23.72
N GLU A 566 13.54 -13.18 22.60
CA GLU A 566 14.36 -13.33 21.39
C GLU A 566 15.84 -12.99 21.63
N ALA A 567 16.14 -12.30 22.74
CA ALA A 567 17.50 -11.96 23.16
C ALA A 567 18.19 -13.06 23.96
N ALA A 568 17.53 -14.19 24.22
CA ALA A 568 18.11 -15.34 24.93
C ALA A 568 19.52 -15.75 24.42
N PRO A 569 19.83 -15.74 23.10
CA PRO A 569 21.17 -16.05 22.61
C PRO A 569 22.27 -15.07 23.05
N TYR A 570 21.90 -13.85 23.44
CA TYR A 570 22.81 -12.75 23.84
C TYR A 570 22.90 -12.56 25.36
N ALA A 571 22.11 -13.30 26.13
CA ALA A 571 22.29 -13.40 27.58
C ALA A 571 23.64 -14.07 27.95
N ASP A 572 24.17 -14.91 27.06
CA ASP A 572 25.57 -15.35 27.12
C ASP A 572 26.49 -14.29 26.52
N ARG A 573 27.08 -13.52 27.43
CA ARG A 573 27.96 -12.40 27.12
C ARG A 573 29.34 -12.80 26.59
N SER A 574 29.68 -14.08 26.54
CA SER A 574 30.92 -14.54 25.89
C SER A 574 30.85 -14.43 24.35
N ARG A 575 29.65 -14.34 23.77
CA ARG A 575 29.45 -14.31 22.32
C ARG A 575 29.62 -12.89 21.76
N PRO A 576 30.48 -12.68 20.73
CA PRO A 576 30.65 -11.37 20.12
C PRO A 576 29.35 -10.93 19.43
N SER A 577 29.04 -9.64 19.51
CA SER A 577 27.91 -9.02 18.83
C SER A 577 28.25 -7.57 18.50
N PRO A 578 27.87 -7.07 17.31
CA PRO A 578 28.19 -5.69 16.91
C PRO A 578 27.52 -4.65 17.80
N TYR A 579 26.35 -4.96 18.38
CA TYR A 579 25.54 -4.01 19.17
C TYR A 579 25.74 -4.11 20.69
N ARG A 580 26.70 -4.93 21.13
CA ARG A 580 26.87 -5.32 22.53
C ARG A 580 27.57 -4.22 23.33
N ILE A 581 26.92 -3.75 24.39
CA ILE A 581 27.47 -2.82 25.37
C ILE A 581 28.27 -3.60 26.38
N GLU A 582 29.52 -3.22 26.65
CA GLU A 582 30.38 -3.85 27.66
C GLU A 582 30.92 -2.84 28.65
N ARG A 583 31.32 -3.30 29.83
CA ARG A 583 32.00 -2.44 30.78
C ARG A 583 33.27 -1.86 30.14
N GLY A 584 33.31 -0.53 30.03
CA GLY A 584 34.44 0.21 29.47
C GLY A 584 34.36 0.45 27.96
N ASP A 585 33.33 -0.05 27.28
CA ASP A 585 33.08 0.31 25.88
C ASP A 585 32.70 1.79 25.74
N LEU A 586 32.64 2.28 24.50
CA LEU A 586 32.40 3.70 24.23
C LEU A 586 31.04 4.17 24.77
N CYS A 587 29.96 3.43 24.50
CA CYS A 587 28.62 3.75 24.98
C CYS A 587 28.56 3.82 26.50
N HIS A 588 29.04 2.78 27.19
CA HIS A 588 29.13 2.75 28.64
C HIS A 588 29.89 3.96 29.20
N ARG A 589 31.07 4.28 28.64
CA ARG A 589 31.88 5.41 29.15
C ARG A 589 31.18 6.75 28.96
N LEU A 590 30.63 7.03 27.77
CA LEU A 590 29.96 8.29 27.49
C LEU A 590 28.78 8.51 28.44
N PHE A 591 27.90 7.53 28.60
CA PHE A 591 26.78 7.64 29.54
C PHE A 591 27.27 7.92 30.98
N LEU A 592 28.30 7.22 31.45
CA LEU A 592 28.87 7.44 32.80
C LEU A 592 29.54 8.81 32.96
N GLU A 593 30.25 9.30 31.94
CA GLU A 593 30.87 10.63 31.92
C GLU A 593 29.82 11.74 32.06
N HIS A 594 28.62 11.53 31.53
CA HIS A 594 27.45 12.40 31.69
C HIS A 594 26.63 12.12 32.97
N GLY A 595 27.11 11.25 33.86
CA GLY A 595 26.51 10.99 35.18
C GLY A 595 25.36 9.99 35.19
N PHE A 596 25.15 9.22 34.13
CA PHE A 596 24.21 8.10 34.13
C PHE A 596 24.77 6.90 34.90
N ARG A 597 23.87 6.07 35.42
CA ARG A 597 24.16 4.73 35.94
C ARG A 597 23.79 3.70 34.89
N TRP A 598 24.56 2.62 34.83
CA TRP A 598 24.30 1.53 33.89
C TRP A 598 23.77 0.28 34.61
N GLY A 599 22.64 -0.24 34.12
CA GLY A 599 21.96 -1.40 34.69
C GLY A 599 22.70 -2.72 34.52
N GLY A 600 23.61 -2.83 33.55
CA GLY A 600 24.42 -4.02 33.33
C GLY A 600 25.39 -4.35 34.48
N GLY A 601 25.59 -3.41 35.42
CA GLY A 601 26.38 -3.61 36.62
C GLY A 601 25.62 -4.11 37.84
N TRP A 602 24.30 -4.29 37.77
CA TRP A 602 23.48 -4.68 38.92
C TRP A 602 23.71 -6.14 39.34
N ALA A 603 23.85 -6.37 40.65
CA ALA A 603 24.20 -7.69 41.20
C ALA A 603 23.06 -8.72 41.06
N SER A 604 21.81 -8.26 41.08
CA SER A 604 20.62 -9.10 40.97
C SER A 604 19.75 -8.62 39.82
N GLY A 605 19.94 -9.21 38.65
CA GLY A 605 19.23 -8.87 37.43
C GLY A 605 19.94 -7.80 36.59
N PRO A 606 21.09 -8.11 35.96
CA PRO A 606 21.73 -7.18 35.04
C PRO A 606 20.77 -6.74 33.93
N ASP A 607 20.69 -5.44 33.71
CA ASP A 607 19.90 -4.81 32.66
C ASP A 607 20.86 -4.14 31.66
N TYR A 608 21.36 -4.90 30.68
CA TYR A 608 22.49 -4.46 29.86
C TYR A 608 22.15 -3.29 28.92
N GLN A 609 20.89 -3.15 28.55
CA GLN A 609 20.36 -2.06 27.72
C GLN A 609 20.26 -0.75 28.48
N HIS A 610 20.11 -0.80 29.81
CA HIS A 610 19.52 0.28 30.57
C HIS A 610 20.53 1.29 31.12
N PHE A 611 20.27 2.57 30.88
CA PHE A 611 20.93 3.71 31.51
C PHE A 611 19.91 4.61 32.19
N GLU A 612 20.20 5.06 33.41
CA GLU A 612 19.31 5.95 34.18
C GLU A 612 20.07 7.11 34.83
N LYS A 613 19.41 8.27 34.97
CA LYS A 613 19.97 9.46 35.64
C LYS A 613 18.97 10.15 36.54
#